data_AF-A0A958W7R5-F1
#
_entry.id   AF-A0A958W7R5-F1
#
_cell.length_a   1.000
_cell.length_b   1.000
_cell.length_c   1.000
_cell.angle_alpha   90.00
_cell.angle_beta   90.00
_cell.angle_gamma   90.00
#
_symmetry.space_group_name_H-M   'P 1'
#
loop_
_entity.id
_entity.type
_entity.pdbx_description
1 polymer ?
#
loop_
_entity_poly.entity_id
_entity_poly.type
_entity_poly.pdbx_seq_one_letter_code
_entity_poly.pdbx_strand_id
1 'polypeptide(L)'
;MNNINKVLVRTAFLMAVAGLLLVANGCKKDDGPTQTQGDKILEAIVGTWSFGTSGIPNEAAALISNPSITVTTSGSTATFISDSSSGLNAFITGGIFTVNPDGSITSVAVNSASDSGLSISDPTVTASENELKISFSATATGGRMNGIGTWTIDISLN
;
A
#
# COMPACT_ATOMS: atom_id res chain seq x y z
N MET A 1 1.75 0.22 54.79
CA MET A 1 2.34 -0.15 53.49
C MET A 1 2.02 0.96 52.48
N ASN A 2 3.04 1.75 52.18
CA ASN A 2 3.33 2.62 51.00
C ASN A 2 2.52 2.27 49.73
N ASN A 3 2.18 3.12 48.76
CA ASN A 3 2.48 4.51 48.33
C ASN A 3 1.34 4.87 47.35
N ILE A 4 0.65 6.02 47.44
CA ILE A 4 0.99 7.33 46.84
C ILE A 4 0.98 7.37 45.28
N ASN A 5 0.11 8.28 44.79
CA ASN A 5 0.15 9.09 43.56
C ASN A 5 -0.40 8.52 42.24
N LYS A 6 -1.47 9.16 41.70
CA LYS A 6 -1.47 10.17 40.59
C LYS A 6 -1.02 9.50 39.27
N VAL A 7 -1.74 9.59 38.17
CA VAL A 7 -1.97 10.83 37.43
C VAL A 7 -3.18 10.65 36.50
N LEU A 8 -4.10 11.60 36.58
CA LEU A 8 -5.04 11.99 35.54
C LEU A 8 -4.24 12.59 34.37
N VAL A 9 -4.08 11.89 33.23
CA VAL A 9 -3.61 12.54 31.99
C VAL A 9 -4.77 12.56 31.00
N ARG A 10 -5.39 13.74 30.93
CA ARG A 10 -6.12 14.22 29.76
C ARG A 10 -5.13 14.39 28.62
N THR A 11 -5.36 13.78 27.47
CA THR A 11 -4.88 14.32 26.20
C THR A 11 -5.95 14.10 25.14
N ALA A 12 -6.87 15.06 25.08
CA ALA A 12 -7.58 15.37 23.85
C ALA A 12 -6.54 15.98 22.89
N PHE A 13 -6.27 15.33 21.77
CA PHE A 13 -5.59 15.97 20.65
C PHE A 13 -6.65 16.30 19.60
N LEU A 14 -7.27 17.47 19.76
CA LEU A 14 -7.84 18.20 18.64
C LEU A 14 -6.67 18.58 17.72
N MET A 15 -6.65 18.09 16.48
CA MET A 15 -6.11 18.87 15.38
C MET A 15 -7.25 19.13 14.40
N ALA A 16 -7.77 20.34 14.50
CA ALA A 16 -8.52 20.97 13.42
C ALA A 16 -7.55 21.18 12.25
N VAL A 17 -7.84 20.57 11.10
CA VAL A 17 -7.33 21.08 9.83
C VAL A 17 -8.47 21.89 9.23
N ALA A 18 -8.53 23.15 9.64
CA ALA A 18 -9.37 24.17 9.04
C ALA A 18 -8.46 25.17 8.31
N GLY A 19 -8.80 25.46 7.05
CA GLY A 19 -8.19 26.49 6.20
C GLY A 19 -7.23 25.89 5.18
N LEU A 20 -7.38 26.11 3.87
CA LEU A 20 -7.77 27.34 3.20
C LEU A 20 -8.75 27.09 2.04
N LEU A 21 -9.97 27.62 2.18
CA LEU A 21 -10.70 28.20 1.05
C LEU A 21 -10.13 29.61 0.84
N LEU A 22 -9.39 29.84 -0.24
CA LEU A 22 -9.17 31.17 -0.78
C LEU A 22 -9.80 31.24 -2.16
N VAL A 23 -11.00 31.84 -2.20
CA VAL A 23 -11.56 32.39 -3.43
C VAL A 23 -11.00 33.80 -3.54
N ALA A 24 -10.07 34.02 -4.48
CA ALA A 24 -9.60 35.35 -4.86
C ALA A 24 -9.89 35.57 -6.34
N ASN A 25 -10.93 36.35 -6.62
CA ASN A 25 -11.14 36.98 -7.93
C ASN A 25 -10.12 38.13 -8.09
N GLY A 26 -9.24 38.07 -9.10
CA GLY A 26 -8.44 39.25 -9.48
C GLY A 26 -7.14 38.99 -10.25
N CYS A 27 -7.25 38.69 -11.55
CA CYS A 27 -6.28 38.99 -12.62
C CYS A 27 -4.78 38.60 -12.50
N LYS A 28 -4.44 37.55 -13.27
CA LYS A 28 -3.17 37.20 -13.94
C LYS A 28 -2.02 36.61 -13.08
N LYS A 29 -1.79 35.31 -13.36
CA LYS A 29 -0.76 34.37 -12.87
C LYS A 29 -0.94 33.94 -11.41
N ASP A 30 -1.52 32.77 -11.22
CA ASP A 30 -1.32 31.92 -10.04
C ASP A 30 -1.52 30.47 -10.49
N ASP A 31 -0.47 29.91 -11.09
CA ASP A 31 -0.33 28.46 -11.13
C ASP A 31 -0.29 28.03 -9.66
N GLY A 32 -1.32 27.31 -9.20
CA GLY A 32 -1.24 26.59 -7.93
C GLY A 32 0.04 25.72 -7.90
N PRO A 33 0.46 25.17 -6.75
CA PRO A 33 1.62 24.31 -6.74
C PRO A 33 1.46 23.24 -7.82
N THR A 34 2.34 23.25 -8.82
CA THR A 34 2.31 22.30 -9.91
C THR A 34 2.36 20.91 -9.28
N GLN A 35 1.27 20.16 -9.39
CA GLN A 35 1.19 18.79 -8.88
C GLN A 35 2.36 17.99 -9.46
N THR A 36 3.16 17.40 -8.59
CA THR A 36 4.33 16.64 -9.01
C THR A 36 3.88 15.34 -9.69
N GLN A 37 4.77 14.68 -10.44
CA GLN A 37 4.42 13.38 -11.03
C GLN A 37 4.11 12.35 -9.92
N GLY A 38 4.85 12.41 -8.81
CA GLY A 38 4.60 11.58 -7.64
C GLY A 38 3.21 11.79 -7.05
N ASP A 39 2.75 13.04 -6.95
CA ASP A 39 1.41 13.35 -6.43
C ASP A 39 0.30 12.76 -7.32
N LYS A 40 0.46 12.80 -8.65
CA LYS A 40 -0.50 12.19 -9.58
C LYS A 40 -0.56 10.67 -9.45
N ILE A 41 0.60 10.04 -9.30
CA ILE A 41 0.68 8.59 -9.09
C ILE A 41 0.01 8.22 -7.76
N LEU A 42 0.29 8.96 -6.68
CA LEU A 42 -0.32 8.72 -5.37
C LEU A 42 -1.84 8.87 -5.42
N GLU A 43 -2.35 9.88 -6.12
CA GLU A 43 -3.79 10.07 -6.33
C GLU A 43 -4.40 8.90 -7.10
N ALA A 44 -3.75 8.42 -8.17
CA ALA A 44 -4.24 7.33 -9.00
C ALA A 44 -4.27 5.97 -8.29
N ILE A 45 -3.26 5.67 -7.45
CA ILE A 45 -3.19 4.35 -6.80
C ILE A 45 -4.10 4.22 -5.57
N VAL A 46 -4.50 5.32 -4.93
CA VAL A 46 -5.33 5.28 -3.72
C VAL A 46 -6.71 4.73 -4.03
N GLY A 47 -7.12 3.69 -3.31
CA GLY A 47 -8.41 3.05 -3.52
C GLY A 47 -8.35 1.54 -3.27
N THR A 48 -9.45 0.87 -3.59
CA THR A 48 -9.56 -0.59 -3.55
C THR A 48 -9.59 -1.13 -4.97
N TRP A 49 -8.68 -2.05 -5.28
CA TRP A 49 -8.46 -2.55 -6.62
C TRP A 49 -8.56 -4.06 -6.66
N SER A 50 -9.35 -4.56 -7.63
CA SER A 50 -9.40 -5.99 -7.95
C SER A 50 -8.39 -6.31 -9.05
N PHE A 51 -7.88 -7.54 -9.09
CA PHE A 51 -6.88 -7.95 -10.08
C PHE A 51 -7.03 -9.43 -10.49
N GLY A 52 -6.17 -9.91 -11.38
CA GLY A 52 -6.13 -11.32 -11.81
C GLY A 52 -5.00 -12.10 -11.14
N THR A 53 -5.11 -13.44 -11.10
CA THR A 53 -4.09 -14.31 -10.47
C THR A 53 -3.05 -14.87 -11.44
N SER A 54 -3.00 -14.38 -12.68
CA SER A 54 -2.10 -14.91 -13.73
C SER A 54 -0.61 -14.77 -13.43
N GLY A 55 -0.23 -13.80 -12.59
CA GLY A 55 1.14 -13.62 -12.11
C GLY A 55 1.44 -14.30 -10.77
N ILE A 56 0.54 -15.14 -10.27
CA ILE A 56 0.66 -15.82 -8.97
C ILE A 56 0.98 -17.29 -9.20
N PRO A 57 1.87 -17.93 -8.40
CA PRO A 57 2.10 -19.36 -8.50
C PRO A 57 0.80 -20.18 -8.44
N ASN A 58 0.62 -21.12 -9.37
CA ASN A 58 -0.67 -21.81 -9.60
C ASN A 58 -1.32 -22.38 -8.34
N GLU A 59 -0.53 -23.01 -7.46
CA GLU A 59 -1.02 -23.60 -6.20
C GLU A 59 -1.60 -22.55 -5.23
N ALA A 60 -1.10 -21.31 -5.30
CA ALA A 60 -1.67 -20.18 -4.55
C ALA A 60 -2.85 -19.56 -5.29
N ALA A 61 -2.73 -19.38 -6.60
CA ALA A 61 -3.78 -18.81 -7.44
C ALA A 61 -5.11 -19.59 -7.32
N ALA A 62 -5.04 -20.92 -7.20
CA ALA A 62 -6.22 -21.77 -7.00
C ALA A 62 -6.94 -21.58 -5.66
N LEU A 63 -6.28 -20.97 -4.67
CA LEU A 63 -6.83 -20.71 -3.33
C LEU A 63 -7.30 -19.27 -3.15
N ILE A 64 -7.11 -18.42 -4.16
CA ILE A 64 -7.43 -17.01 -4.12
C ILE A 64 -8.67 -16.76 -4.98
N SER A 65 -9.71 -16.20 -4.37
CA SER A 65 -10.97 -15.86 -5.05
C SER A 65 -11.25 -14.38 -4.92
N ASN A 66 -11.60 -13.72 -6.02
CA ASN A 66 -11.85 -12.27 -6.05
C ASN A 66 -10.72 -11.45 -5.40
N PRO A 67 -9.46 -11.62 -5.85
CA PRO A 67 -8.33 -10.93 -5.23
C PRO A 67 -8.50 -9.41 -5.31
N SER A 68 -8.30 -8.76 -4.18
CA SER A 68 -8.27 -7.31 -4.10
C SER A 68 -7.25 -6.81 -3.07
N ILE A 69 -6.76 -5.59 -3.28
CA ILE A 69 -5.97 -4.84 -2.30
C ILE A 69 -6.59 -3.47 -2.09
N THR A 70 -6.35 -2.88 -0.92
CA THR A 70 -6.63 -1.47 -0.66
C THR A 70 -5.33 -0.72 -0.46
N VAL A 71 -5.15 0.38 -1.19
CA VAL A 71 -4.00 1.27 -1.10
C VAL A 71 -4.41 2.56 -0.39
N THR A 72 -3.62 2.95 0.61
CA THR A 72 -3.75 4.21 1.36
C THR A 72 -2.41 4.93 1.35
N THR A 73 -2.41 6.25 1.53
CA THR A 73 -1.19 7.07 1.51
C THR A 73 -1.10 7.96 2.73
N SER A 74 0.14 8.25 3.14
CA SER A 74 0.48 9.23 4.17
C SER A 74 1.74 9.97 3.74
N GLY A 75 1.57 11.17 3.19
CA GLY A 75 2.66 11.87 2.48
C GLY A 75 3.05 11.10 1.22
N SER A 76 4.35 10.85 1.03
CA SER A 76 4.89 10.10 -0.10
C SER A 76 4.83 8.57 0.07
N THR A 77 4.45 8.07 1.24
CA THR A 77 4.39 6.63 1.51
C THR A 77 3.02 6.07 1.18
N ALA A 78 2.99 5.07 0.31
CA ALA A 78 1.83 4.24 0.02
C ALA A 78 1.91 2.93 0.81
N THR A 79 0.78 2.52 1.38
CA THR A 79 0.60 1.23 2.04
C THR A 79 -0.51 0.49 1.33
N PHE A 80 -0.24 -0.72 0.88
CA PHE A 80 -1.28 -1.61 0.35
C PHE A 80 -1.57 -2.73 1.33
N ILE A 81 -2.84 -3.13 1.42
CA ILE A 81 -3.34 -4.15 2.35
C ILE A 81 -4.15 -5.15 1.53
N SER A 82 -3.87 -6.43 1.73
CA SER A 82 -4.61 -7.53 1.10
C SER A 82 -6.00 -7.68 1.71
N ASP A 83 -7.01 -7.88 0.86
CA ASP A 83 -8.36 -8.18 1.33
C ASP A 83 -8.41 -9.56 2.00
N SER A 84 -8.82 -9.56 3.27
CA SER A 84 -8.93 -10.75 4.11
C SER A 84 -9.94 -11.78 3.62
N SER A 85 -10.90 -11.38 2.78
CA SER A 85 -11.93 -12.28 2.24
C SER A 85 -11.46 -13.03 0.99
N SER A 86 -10.37 -12.59 0.36
CA SER A 86 -9.92 -13.12 -0.93
C SER A 86 -9.06 -14.38 -0.86
N GLY A 87 -8.57 -14.75 0.33
CA GLY A 87 -7.56 -15.79 0.52
C GLY A 87 -6.13 -15.34 0.25
N LEU A 88 -5.93 -14.15 -0.33
CA LEU A 88 -4.60 -13.55 -0.55
C LEU A 88 -3.85 -13.31 0.78
N ASN A 89 -4.60 -12.95 1.83
CA ASN A 89 -4.11 -12.71 3.19
C ASN A 89 -3.47 -13.95 3.86
N ALA A 90 -3.64 -15.15 3.30
CA ALA A 90 -2.94 -16.36 3.74
C ALA A 90 -1.48 -16.45 3.23
N PHE A 91 -1.10 -15.55 2.31
CA PHE A 91 0.23 -15.49 1.70
C PHE A 91 0.92 -14.18 2.05
N ILE A 92 0.29 -13.05 1.75
CA ILE A 92 0.79 -11.70 2.02
C ILE A 92 -0.29 -10.87 2.70
N THR A 93 0.09 -10.00 3.64
CA THR A 93 -0.87 -9.11 4.33
C THR A 93 -0.91 -7.72 3.70
N GLY A 94 0.10 -7.37 2.93
CA GLY A 94 0.25 -6.04 2.36
C GLY A 94 1.72 -5.68 2.17
N GLY A 95 1.99 -4.38 2.11
CA GLY A 95 3.33 -3.85 1.96
C GLY A 95 3.34 -2.34 1.89
N ILE A 96 4.53 -1.77 1.75
CA ILE A 96 4.75 -0.33 1.67
C ILE A 96 5.72 0.00 0.54
N PHE A 97 5.59 1.21 0.01
CA PHE A 97 6.57 1.81 -0.89
C PHE A 97 6.46 3.34 -0.82
N THR A 98 7.53 4.02 -1.25
CA THR A 98 7.59 5.49 -1.31
C THR A 98 7.56 5.94 -2.77
N VAL A 99 6.69 6.91 -3.07
CA VAL A 99 6.62 7.60 -4.36
C VAL A 99 7.33 8.95 -4.23
N ASN A 100 8.44 9.12 -4.94
CA ASN A 100 9.16 10.39 -4.96
C ASN A 100 8.44 11.43 -5.85
N PRO A 101 8.73 12.74 -5.70
CA PRO A 101 8.11 13.78 -6.52
C PRO A 101 8.27 13.60 -8.04
N ASP A 102 9.36 12.98 -8.48
CA ASP A 102 9.62 12.67 -9.89
C ASP A 102 8.87 11.43 -10.40
N GLY A 103 8.14 10.73 -9.53
CA GLY A 103 7.40 9.50 -9.80
C GLY A 103 8.21 8.21 -9.60
N SER A 104 9.49 8.29 -9.23
CA SER A 104 10.30 7.11 -8.94
C SER A 104 9.84 6.41 -7.64
N ILE A 105 9.93 5.08 -7.62
CA ILE A 105 9.51 4.25 -6.48
C ILE A 105 10.72 3.76 -5.70
N THR A 106 10.67 3.86 -4.37
CA THR A 106 11.74 3.42 -3.46
C THR A 106 11.17 2.76 -2.20
N SER A 107 12.05 2.23 -1.34
CA SER A 107 11.70 1.67 -0.01
C SER A 107 10.58 0.63 -0.06
N VAL A 108 10.62 -0.23 -1.08
CA VAL A 108 9.60 -1.26 -1.28
C VAL A 108 9.77 -2.38 -0.26
N ALA A 109 8.68 -2.74 0.41
CA ALA A 109 8.60 -3.92 1.24
C ALA A 109 7.24 -4.61 1.06
N VAL A 110 7.24 -5.94 1.10
CA VAL A 110 6.04 -6.78 1.06
C VAL A 110 6.07 -7.69 2.28
N ASN A 111 4.97 -7.73 3.01
CA ASN A 111 4.82 -8.48 4.25
C ASN A 111 4.18 -9.83 3.95
N SER A 112 4.86 -10.93 4.28
CA SER A 112 4.21 -12.23 4.36
C SER A 112 3.24 -12.29 5.54
N ALA A 113 2.22 -13.13 5.45
CA ALA A 113 1.37 -13.42 6.60
C ALA A 113 2.17 -14.20 7.66
N SER A 114 1.91 -13.95 8.95
CA SER A 114 2.67 -14.53 10.07
C SER A 114 2.77 -16.05 10.00
N ASP A 115 1.65 -16.70 9.69
CA ASP A 115 1.54 -18.16 9.62
C ASP A 115 1.70 -18.68 8.18
N SER A 116 2.19 -17.82 7.29
CA SER A 116 2.38 -18.22 5.90
C SER A 116 3.51 -19.22 5.76
N GLY A 117 4.54 -19.24 6.60
CA GLY A 117 5.75 -20.03 6.29
C GLY A 117 6.41 -19.64 4.96
N LEU A 118 6.21 -18.40 4.52
CA LEU A 118 6.87 -17.79 3.36
C LEU A 118 7.85 -16.71 3.82
N SER A 119 9.04 -16.69 3.19
CA SER A 119 9.96 -15.56 3.21
C SER A 119 9.86 -14.81 1.90
N ILE A 120 9.68 -13.50 1.97
CA ILE A 120 9.62 -12.62 0.81
C ILE A 120 11.01 -12.02 0.55
N SER A 121 11.42 -11.99 -0.71
CA SER A 121 12.65 -11.33 -1.16
C SER A 121 12.41 -10.51 -2.42
N ASP A 122 13.32 -9.58 -2.67
CA ASP A 122 13.40 -8.75 -3.89
C ASP A 122 12.07 -8.07 -4.28
N PRO A 123 11.37 -7.43 -3.33
CA PRO A 123 10.13 -6.75 -3.67
C PRO A 123 10.42 -5.53 -4.56
N THR A 124 9.61 -5.38 -5.60
CA THR A 124 9.67 -4.28 -6.56
C THR A 124 8.26 -3.75 -6.81
N VAL A 125 8.15 -2.45 -7.02
CA VAL A 125 6.89 -1.79 -7.38
C VAL A 125 7.15 -0.83 -8.53
N THR A 126 6.29 -0.90 -9.53
CA THR A 126 6.15 0.15 -10.54
C THR A 126 4.75 0.72 -10.43
N ALA A 127 4.63 2.05 -10.44
CA ALA A 127 3.36 2.73 -10.38
C ALA A 127 3.34 3.88 -11.39
N SER A 128 2.18 4.09 -11.99
CA SER A 128 1.87 5.20 -12.90
C SER A 128 0.43 5.66 -12.64
N GLU A 129 -0.05 6.62 -13.42
CA GLU A 129 -1.46 7.05 -13.36
C GLU A 129 -2.44 5.95 -13.81
N ASN A 130 -1.97 4.93 -14.55
CA ASN A 130 -2.83 3.92 -15.16
C ASN A 130 -2.56 2.48 -14.69
N GLU A 131 -1.47 2.25 -13.94
CA GLU A 131 -1.03 0.91 -13.58
C GLU A 131 -0.30 0.91 -12.24
N LEU A 132 -0.59 -0.09 -11.41
CA LEU A 132 0.19 -0.47 -10.24
C LEU A 132 0.61 -1.93 -10.36
N LYS A 133 1.92 -2.18 -10.34
CA LYS A 133 2.49 -3.52 -10.39
C LYS A 133 3.36 -3.77 -9.18
N ILE A 134 3.12 -4.89 -8.50
CA ILE A 134 3.89 -5.33 -7.34
C ILE A 134 4.46 -6.72 -7.65
N SER A 135 5.78 -6.87 -7.61
CA SER A 135 6.45 -8.14 -7.88
C SER A 135 7.42 -8.48 -6.77
N PHE A 136 7.50 -9.76 -6.41
CA PHE A 136 8.41 -10.26 -5.38
C PHE A 136 8.67 -11.76 -5.56
N SER A 137 9.69 -12.28 -4.90
CA SER A 137 9.94 -13.72 -4.79
C SER A 137 9.52 -14.23 -3.43
N ALA A 138 8.91 -15.41 -3.40
CA ALA A 138 8.53 -16.10 -2.17
C ALA A 138 9.23 -17.46 -2.09
N THR A 139 9.89 -17.72 -0.97
CA THR A 139 10.51 -19.01 -0.66
C THR A 139 9.90 -19.60 0.60
N ALA A 140 9.94 -20.92 0.74
CA ALA A 140 9.45 -21.58 1.95
C ALA A 140 10.45 -21.41 3.10
N THR A 141 9.95 -21.10 4.30
CA THR A 141 10.72 -21.14 5.55
C THR A 141 10.46 -22.40 6.38
N GLY A 142 9.61 -23.32 5.87
CA GLY A 142 9.22 -24.57 6.51
C GLY A 142 8.53 -25.53 5.53
N GLY A 143 7.62 -26.38 6.02
CA GLY A 143 6.95 -27.41 5.21
C GLY A 143 5.85 -26.92 4.26
N ARG A 144 5.78 -25.62 3.94
CA ARG A 144 4.79 -25.09 3.01
C ARG A 144 5.11 -25.53 1.58
N MET A 145 4.08 -25.91 0.82
CA MET A 145 4.20 -26.39 -0.56
C MET A 145 3.58 -25.44 -1.60
N ASN A 146 2.80 -24.43 -1.17
CA ASN A 146 2.09 -23.51 -2.07
C ASN A 146 2.57 -22.05 -1.91
N GLY A 147 2.39 -21.24 -2.95
CA GLY A 147 2.78 -19.82 -2.95
C GLY A 147 4.28 -19.55 -3.01
N ILE A 148 5.08 -20.57 -3.32
CA ILE A 148 6.50 -20.45 -3.60
C ILE A 148 6.70 -20.05 -5.06
N GLY A 149 7.63 -19.15 -5.33
CA GLY A 149 7.99 -18.70 -6.66
C GLY A 149 7.88 -17.19 -6.81
N THR A 150 7.90 -16.73 -8.04
CA THR A 150 7.74 -15.31 -8.37
C THR A 150 6.26 -14.94 -8.38
N TRP A 151 5.94 -13.85 -7.70
CA TRP A 151 4.62 -13.24 -7.68
C TRP A 151 4.64 -11.94 -8.47
N THR A 152 3.55 -11.67 -9.17
CA THR A 152 3.26 -10.39 -9.82
C THR A 152 1.78 -10.11 -9.68
N ILE A 153 1.48 -9.03 -8.96
CA ILE A 153 0.16 -8.43 -8.86
C ILE A 153 0.14 -7.26 -9.83
N ASP A 154 -0.80 -7.29 -10.77
CA ASP A 154 -0.91 -6.31 -11.85
C ASP A 154 -2.32 -5.70 -11.82
N ILE A 155 -2.39 -4.39 -11.63
CA ILE A 155 -3.61 -3.62 -11.43
C ILE A 155 -3.68 -2.51 -12.45
N SER A 156 -4.74 -2.52 -13.27
CA SER A 156 -5.09 -1.39 -14.12
C SER A 156 -5.93 -0.37 -13.34
N LEU A 157 -5.48 0.88 -13.35
CA LEU A 157 -6.13 2.03 -12.70
C LEU A 157 -6.93 2.75 -13.79
N ASN A 158 -8.22 2.42 -13.93
CA ASN A 158 -9.14 3.08 -14.88
C ASN A 158 -10.37 3.61 -14.15
#